data_AF-A0A0L6WZV2-F1
#
_entry.id   AF-A0A0L6WZV2-F1
#
_cell.length_a   1.000
_cell.length_b   1.000
_cell.length_c   1.000
_cell.angle_alpha   90.00
_cell.angle_beta   90.00
_cell.angle_gamma   90.00
#
_symmetry.space_group_name_H-M   'P 1'
#
loop_
_entity.id
_entity.type
_entity.pdbx_description
1 polymer ?
#
loop_
_entity_poly.entity_id
_entity_poly.type
_entity_poly.pdbx_seq_one_letter_code
_entity_poly.pdbx_strand_id
1 'polypeptide(L)'
;MPPCTCALDFDNPPLLQLLPVSMPPSLSQRKHVLRFSLAFYFVSPLDLKSLAQCSRLFRYAVYISGAQRLIRDFYGHRLTLVMKQYSQNTINMWPYLAARQKECITRKHTFLTSFLGKASDGKSLISNRLWTSPDNSKQATIAARFLLTRLFFQVSIGLTKETIFTIVDVQEVVEGEIWSVETHSSCGKEILYVLEATCEVIGHPAPRLEEGNAPRNTIPIPLRADWSAYVHQHLTRSSCLPPLLEHLKWANSEEYYRGISKLWLSRTEAEGKIGAAKRIVAERYVLACVVGNSISGRRMSSTEMAQESNGLPSQIQRPSREDIRLHLFLPAHHHVESVHFTSSDGKPLHSAVAIVQTPAREYFILKDNGMQIGCEEDGVAHVWMQILRCDAGGRAR
;
A
#
# COMPACT_ATOMS: atom_id res chain seq x y z
N MET A 1 2.64 16.71 -18.64
CA MET A 1 2.92 16.36 -17.23
C MET A 1 3.95 15.25 -17.23
N PRO A 2 4.94 15.22 -16.32
CA PRO A 2 5.81 14.06 -16.20
C PRO A 2 4.93 12.83 -15.94
N PRO A 3 5.22 11.66 -16.54
CA PRO A 3 4.41 10.47 -16.35
C PRO A 3 4.41 10.11 -14.86
N CYS A 4 3.27 10.30 -14.19
CA CYS A 4 3.08 9.80 -12.83
C CYS A 4 3.42 8.31 -12.82
N THR A 5 4.30 7.93 -11.89
CA THR A 5 4.94 6.62 -11.87
C THR A 5 3.97 5.49 -11.52
N CYS A 6 2.93 5.79 -10.73
CA CYS A 6 1.82 4.89 -10.34
C CYS A 6 0.59 5.75 -10.01
N ALA A 7 -0.63 5.24 -10.23
CA ALA A 7 -1.85 6.05 -10.07
C ALA A 7 -2.28 6.19 -8.60
N LEU A 8 -1.85 5.26 -7.74
CA LEU A 8 -2.25 5.17 -6.33
C LEU A 8 -1.10 5.44 -5.35
N ASP A 9 0.03 5.98 -5.84
CA ASP A 9 1.13 6.40 -4.99
C ASP A 9 0.91 7.85 -4.51
N PHE A 10 0.80 8.00 -3.19
CA PHE A 10 0.60 9.31 -2.56
C PHE A 10 1.93 9.94 -2.15
N ASP A 11 2.15 11.19 -2.55
CA ASP A 11 3.35 11.91 -2.19
C ASP A 11 3.52 12.05 -0.67
N ASN A 12 4.79 12.00 -0.25
CA ASN A 12 5.17 12.39 1.09
C ASN A 12 5.17 13.92 1.19
N PRO A 13 4.49 14.50 2.18
CA PRO A 13 4.51 15.93 2.38
C PRO A 13 5.93 16.39 2.75
N PRO A 14 6.32 17.63 2.37
CA PRO A 14 7.62 18.17 2.73
C PRO A 14 7.78 18.28 4.24
N LEU A 15 9.02 18.16 4.70
CA LEU A 15 9.37 18.43 6.10
C LEU A 15 9.11 19.89 6.43
N LEU A 16 8.37 20.14 7.51
CA LEU A 16 8.06 21.49 7.98
C LEU A 16 8.96 21.87 9.15
N GLN A 17 9.61 23.02 9.03
CA GLN A 17 10.30 23.64 10.15
C GLN A 17 9.28 24.42 10.99
N LEU A 18 9.13 24.02 12.25
CA LEU A 18 8.19 24.68 13.17
C LEU A 18 8.90 25.75 13.99
N LEU A 19 8.21 26.86 14.19
CA LEU A 19 8.73 28.01 14.92
C LEU A 19 8.10 28.10 16.31
N PRO A 20 8.86 28.61 17.31
CA PRO A 20 8.30 28.96 18.61
C PRO A 20 7.17 29.99 18.52
N VAL A 21 6.24 29.91 19.45
CA VAL A 21 5.18 30.91 19.61
C VAL A 21 5.80 32.25 20.02
N SER A 22 5.52 33.29 19.24
CA SER A 22 5.98 34.65 19.56
C SER A 22 5.17 35.27 20.72
N MET A 23 5.82 36.12 21.51
CA MET A 23 5.23 36.86 22.63
C MET A 23 4.56 35.97 23.70
N PRO A 24 5.33 35.17 24.47
CA PRO A 24 4.76 34.38 25.56
C PRO A 24 4.11 35.27 26.63
N PRO A 25 3.02 34.81 27.28
CA PRO A 25 2.40 35.52 28.39
C PRO A 25 3.34 35.56 29.61
N SER A 26 3.00 36.41 30.59
CA SER A 26 3.75 36.52 31.83
C SER A 26 3.83 35.18 32.57
N LEU A 27 4.88 34.96 33.37
CA LEU A 27 5.09 33.71 34.10
C LEU A 27 3.89 33.31 34.95
N SER A 28 3.24 34.27 35.61
CA SER A 28 2.04 34.05 36.44
C SER A 28 0.83 33.55 35.64
N GLN A 29 0.73 33.91 34.36
CA GLN A 29 -0.37 33.53 33.47
C GLN A 29 -0.15 32.17 32.79
N ARG A 30 1.09 31.68 32.70
CA ARG A 30 1.42 30.43 31.99
C ARG A 30 0.68 29.21 32.53
N LYS A 31 0.36 29.17 33.83
CA LYS A 31 -0.44 28.09 34.44
C LYS A 31 -1.86 27.96 33.86
N HIS A 32 -2.40 29.03 33.28
CA HIS A 32 -3.73 29.04 32.67
C HIS A 32 -3.72 28.67 31.19
N VAL A 33 -2.56 28.76 30.51
CA VAL A 33 -2.42 28.47 29.08
C VAL A 33 -2.95 27.08 28.75
N LEU A 34 -2.52 26.05 29.51
CA LEU A 34 -2.89 24.68 29.23
C LEU A 34 -4.41 24.47 29.36
N ARG A 35 -5.03 25.04 30.41
CA ARG A 35 -6.48 24.97 30.64
C ARG A 35 -7.27 25.61 29.50
N PHE A 36 -6.87 26.83 29.09
CA PHE A 36 -7.51 27.50 27.95
C PHE A 36 -7.27 26.74 26.64
N SER A 37 -6.08 26.17 26.43
CA SER A 37 -5.79 25.41 25.21
C SER A 37 -6.69 24.17 25.06
N LEU A 38 -7.01 23.51 26.19
CA LEU A 38 -7.95 22.39 26.24
C LEU A 38 -9.41 22.83 26.03
N ALA A 39 -9.78 24.05 26.43
CA ALA A 39 -11.11 24.60 26.13
C ALA A 39 -11.22 24.98 24.64
N PHE A 40 -10.21 25.67 24.11
CA PHE A 40 -10.13 26.13 22.71
C PHE A 40 -10.02 25.00 21.69
N TYR A 41 -9.65 23.81 22.14
CA TYR A 41 -9.70 22.60 21.36
C TYR A 41 -11.10 22.29 20.77
N PHE A 42 -12.19 22.64 21.46
CA PHE A 42 -13.57 22.43 20.98
C PHE A 42 -14.15 23.58 20.14
N VAL A 43 -13.48 24.72 20.11
CA VAL A 43 -13.97 25.94 19.45
C VAL A 43 -13.79 25.85 17.93
N SER A 44 -14.62 26.50 17.11
CA SER A 44 -14.40 26.47 15.66
C SER A 44 -13.08 27.20 15.28
N PRO A 45 -12.37 26.81 14.19
CA PRO A 45 -11.20 27.55 13.73
C PRO A 45 -11.46 29.02 13.41
N LEU A 46 -12.71 29.38 13.05
CA LEU A 46 -13.11 30.75 12.76
C LEU A 46 -13.12 31.59 14.05
N ASP A 47 -13.73 31.07 15.11
CA ASP A 47 -13.84 31.77 16.39
C ASP A 47 -12.50 31.86 17.13
N LEU A 48 -11.59 30.91 16.90
CA LEU A 48 -10.24 30.95 17.45
C LEU A 48 -9.45 32.19 17.02
N LYS A 49 -9.73 32.73 15.82
CA LYS A 49 -9.10 33.98 15.36
C LYS A 49 -9.50 35.15 16.24
N SER A 50 -10.79 35.26 16.58
CA SER A 50 -11.32 36.27 17.48
C SER A 50 -10.74 36.12 18.89
N LEU A 51 -10.70 34.89 19.42
CA LEU A 51 -10.12 34.60 20.74
C LEU A 51 -8.63 34.96 20.82
N ALA A 52 -7.86 34.71 19.75
CA ALA A 52 -6.44 35.06 19.69
C ALA A 52 -6.16 36.58 19.72
N GLN A 53 -7.18 37.41 19.48
CA GLN A 53 -7.08 38.86 19.55
C GLN A 53 -7.40 39.41 20.95
N CYS A 54 -8.13 38.66 21.79
CA CYS A 54 -8.60 39.14 23.10
C CYS A 54 -7.46 39.46 24.08
N SER A 55 -6.41 38.63 24.15
CA SER A 55 -5.27 38.86 25.05
C SER A 55 -4.04 38.08 24.64
N ARG A 56 -2.86 38.43 25.17
CA ARG A 56 -1.62 37.64 24.99
C ARG A 56 -1.76 36.21 25.50
N LEU A 57 -2.45 36.02 26.63
CA LEU A 57 -2.73 34.71 27.20
C LEU A 57 -3.59 33.86 26.26
N PHE A 58 -4.68 34.43 25.74
CA PHE A 58 -5.57 33.71 24.83
C PHE A 58 -4.88 33.40 23.52
N ARG A 59 -4.16 34.36 22.94
CA ARG A 59 -3.34 34.13 21.74
C ARG A 59 -2.40 32.95 21.91
N TYR A 60 -1.67 32.92 23.02
CA TYR A 60 -0.73 31.84 23.30
C TYR A 60 -1.47 30.51 23.50
N ALA A 61 -2.58 30.49 24.25
CA ALA A 61 -3.40 29.29 24.42
C ALA A 61 -4.00 28.79 23.10
N VAL A 62 -4.40 29.68 22.18
CA VAL A 62 -4.83 29.32 20.83
C VAL A 62 -3.69 28.64 20.09
N TYR A 63 -2.47 29.19 20.10
CA TYR A 63 -1.34 28.56 19.42
C TYR A 63 -1.01 27.16 19.96
N ILE A 64 -1.03 26.99 21.28
CA ILE A 64 -0.78 25.69 21.93
C ILE A 64 -1.94 24.70 21.68
N SER A 65 -3.18 25.18 21.49
CA SER A 65 -4.34 24.30 21.22
C SER A 65 -4.19 23.47 19.93
N GLY A 66 -3.34 23.89 18.99
CA GLY A 66 -3.02 23.12 17.78
C GLY A 66 -2.46 21.72 18.10
N ALA A 67 -1.64 21.58 19.14
CA ALA A 67 -1.12 20.28 19.58
C ALA A 67 -2.23 19.34 20.06
N GLN A 68 -3.22 19.87 20.80
CA GLN A 68 -4.34 19.07 21.31
C GLN A 68 -5.23 18.56 20.17
N ARG A 69 -5.45 19.38 19.14
CA ARG A 69 -6.18 18.96 17.93
C ARG A 69 -5.45 17.88 17.16
N LEU A 70 -4.13 18.01 17.02
CA LEU A 70 -3.30 16.97 16.40
C LEU A 70 -3.40 15.64 17.14
N ILE A 71 -3.37 15.66 18.47
CA ILE A 71 -3.50 14.44 19.29
C ILE A 71 -4.86 13.77 19.08
N ARG A 72 -5.94 14.54 18.94
CA ARG A 72 -7.27 13.95 18.63
C ARG A 72 -7.34 13.40 17.20
N ASP A 73 -7.01 14.24 16.22
CA ASP A 73 -7.39 13.99 14.82
C ASP A 73 -6.32 13.22 14.05
N PHE A 74 -5.07 13.25 14.50
CA PHE A 74 -3.89 12.74 13.77
C PHE A 74 -2.91 11.98 14.68
N TYR A 75 -3.44 11.24 15.66
CA TYR A 75 -2.61 10.38 16.51
C TYR A 75 -1.88 9.30 15.69
N GLY A 76 -0.68 8.92 16.14
CA GLY A 76 0.14 7.90 15.50
C GLY A 76 1.64 8.08 15.77
N HIS A 77 2.44 7.17 15.20
CA HIS A 77 3.89 7.20 15.32
C HIS A 77 4.49 8.50 14.78
N ARG A 78 4.01 8.97 13.62
CA ARG A 78 4.52 10.19 12.98
C ARG A 78 4.31 11.44 13.84
N LEU A 79 3.13 11.57 14.47
CA LEU A 79 2.88 12.66 15.42
C LEU A 79 3.78 12.52 16.65
N THR A 80 3.95 11.30 17.16
CA THR A 80 4.80 11.02 18.32
C THR A 80 6.25 11.46 18.07
N LEU A 81 6.81 11.21 16.88
CA LEU A 81 8.15 11.67 16.51
C LEU A 81 8.25 13.20 16.49
N VAL A 82 7.27 13.89 15.89
CA VAL A 82 7.23 15.36 15.86
C VAL A 82 7.12 15.94 17.28
N MET A 83 6.30 15.33 18.13
CA MET A 83 6.11 15.75 19.52
C MET A 83 7.31 15.45 20.43
N LYS A 84 8.17 14.50 20.06
CA LYS A 84 9.48 14.28 20.69
C LYS A 84 10.50 15.34 20.27
N GLN A 85 10.46 15.78 19.02
CA GLN A 85 11.37 16.79 18.48
C GLN A 85 11.04 18.22 18.94
N TYR A 86 9.74 18.54 19.07
CA TYR A 86 9.27 19.90 19.33
C TYR A 86 8.47 19.96 20.64
N SER A 87 8.80 20.94 21.49
CA SER A 87 8.08 21.15 22.76
C SER A 87 6.64 21.62 22.53
N GLN A 88 5.68 20.83 23.03
CA GLN A 88 4.24 21.11 22.92
C GLN A 88 3.82 22.44 23.57
N ASN A 89 4.58 22.93 24.55
CA ASN A 89 4.23 24.09 25.35
C ASN A 89 4.76 25.41 24.78
N THR A 90 5.63 25.35 23.76
CA THR A 90 6.35 26.52 23.23
C THR A 90 6.32 26.63 21.72
N ILE A 91 6.08 25.54 20.99
CA ILE A 91 6.07 25.53 19.52
C ILE A 91 4.65 25.74 18.98
N ASN A 92 4.54 26.56 17.92
CA ASN A 92 3.29 26.72 17.20
C ASN A 92 3.03 25.51 16.30
N MET A 93 2.10 24.65 16.69
CA MET A 93 1.76 23.42 15.96
C MET A 93 0.68 23.60 14.88
N TRP A 94 0.10 24.78 14.73
CA TRP A 94 -0.92 25.06 13.71
C TRP A 94 -0.44 24.84 12.27
N PRO A 95 0.79 25.23 11.87
CA PRO A 95 1.29 24.95 10.53
C PRO A 95 1.33 23.44 10.23
N TYR A 96 1.74 22.63 11.22
CA TYR A 96 1.73 21.18 11.10
C TYR A 96 0.30 20.63 10.98
N LEU A 97 -0.63 21.08 11.83
CA LEU A 97 -2.04 20.70 11.76
C LEU A 97 -2.65 21.01 10.37
N ALA A 98 -2.46 22.22 9.86
CA ALA A 98 -2.96 22.63 8.56
C ALA A 98 -2.38 21.78 7.42
N ALA A 99 -1.09 21.44 7.50
CA ALA A 99 -0.45 20.58 6.53
C ALA A 99 -1.03 19.16 6.55
N ARG A 100 -1.31 18.58 7.73
CA ARG A 100 -1.94 17.26 7.88
C ARG A 100 -3.37 17.23 7.35
N GLN A 101 -4.13 18.30 7.57
CA GLN A 101 -5.46 18.46 6.99
C GLN A 101 -5.41 18.55 5.46
N LYS A 102 -4.49 19.37 4.91
CA LYS A 102 -4.30 19.50 3.48
C LYS A 102 -3.89 18.17 2.83
N GLU A 103 -2.97 17.44 3.47
CA GLU A 103 -2.53 16.11 3.04
C GLU A 103 -3.70 15.13 2.96
N CYS A 104 -4.53 15.06 4.00
CA CYS A 104 -5.74 14.23 4.02
C CYS A 104 -6.68 14.54 2.86
N ILE A 105 -7.01 15.82 2.67
CA ILE A 105 -7.91 16.29 1.60
C ILE A 105 -7.31 15.95 0.23
N THR A 106 -6.02 16.22 0.03
CA THR A 106 -5.33 16.00 -1.24
C THR A 106 -5.34 14.51 -1.60
N ARG A 107 -4.93 13.64 -0.68
CA ARG A 107 -4.88 12.18 -0.93
C ARG A 107 -6.26 11.59 -1.18
N LYS A 108 -7.25 11.99 -0.37
CA LYS A 108 -8.64 11.58 -0.56
C LYS A 108 -9.18 12.04 -1.92
N HIS A 109 -8.88 13.27 -2.33
CA HIS A 109 -9.27 13.79 -3.64
C HIS A 109 -8.58 13.04 -4.79
N THR A 110 -7.27 12.79 -4.70
CA THR A 110 -6.53 11.98 -5.69
C THR A 110 -7.13 10.58 -5.82
N PHE A 111 -7.46 9.92 -4.71
CA PHE A 111 -8.12 8.63 -4.74
C PHE A 111 -9.51 8.71 -5.40
N LEU A 112 -10.37 9.63 -4.96
CA LEU A 112 -11.75 9.75 -5.47
C LEU A 112 -11.79 10.11 -6.97
N THR A 113 -10.79 10.84 -7.47
CA THR A 113 -10.68 11.20 -8.89
C THR A 113 -10.04 10.10 -9.75
N SER A 114 -9.34 9.14 -9.14
CA SER A 114 -8.77 7.98 -9.82
C SER A 114 -9.85 7.04 -10.37
N PHE A 115 -9.46 6.12 -11.25
CA PHE A 115 -10.37 5.09 -11.75
C PHE A 115 -10.94 4.22 -10.61
N LEU A 116 -10.15 3.94 -9.58
CA LEU A 116 -10.55 3.09 -8.46
C LEU A 116 -11.57 3.81 -7.56
N GLY A 117 -11.38 5.10 -7.31
CA GLY A 117 -12.35 5.92 -6.59
C GLY A 117 -13.70 6.03 -7.32
N LYS A 118 -13.65 6.18 -8.66
CA LYS A 118 -14.84 6.16 -9.52
C LYS A 118 -15.52 4.79 -9.52
N ALA A 119 -14.76 3.70 -9.62
CA ALA A 119 -15.28 2.33 -9.56
C ALA A 119 -15.93 2.00 -8.21
N SER A 120 -15.51 2.68 -7.14
CA SER A 120 -16.08 2.54 -5.80
C SER A 120 -17.36 3.35 -5.58
N ASP A 121 -17.84 4.10 -6.59
CA ASP A 121 -19.06 4.93 -6.55
C ASP A 121 -19.15 5.84 -5.31
N GLY A 122 -18.01 6.43 -4.91
CA GLY A 122 -17.94 7.33 -3.76
C GLY A 122 -18.09 6.68 -2.38
N LYS A 123 -18.13 5.34 -2.29
CA LYS A 123 -18.19 4.62 -1.01
C LYS A 123 -16.94 4.88 -0.18
N SER A 124 -17.14 5.09 1.12
CA SER A 124 -16.05 5.34 2.06
C SER A 124 -15.34 4.05 2.48
N LEU A 125 -14.64 3.42 1.54
CA LEU A 125 -13.96 2.13 1.75
C LEU A 125 -12.67 2.24 2.59
N ILE A 126 -12.12 3.46 2.76
CA ILE A 126 -10.91 3.73 3.56
C ILE A 126 -11.27 4.69 4.68
N SER A 127 -10.97 4.30 5.92
CA SER A 127 -11.18 5.14 7.11
C SER A 127 -10.46 6.48 6.99
N ASN A 128 -11.09 7.54 7.50
CA ASN A 128 -10.55 8.89 7.42
C ASN A 128 -9.15 9.03 8.04
N ARG A 129 -8.83 8.20 9.05
CA ARG A 129 -7.52 8.17 9.72
C ARG A 129 -6.39 7.82 8.75
N LEU A 130 -6.60 6.82 7.88
CA LEU A 130 -5.56 6.26 7.02
C LEU A 130 -5.09 7.21 5.92
N TRP A 131 -5.93 8.16 5.49
CA TRP A 131 -5.54 9.17 4.50
C TRP A 131 -4.33 9.99 4.93
N THR A 132 -4.11 10.10 6.23
CA THR A 132 -2.98 10.84 6.77
C THR A 132 -1.75 9.97 6.97
N SER A 133 -1.87 8.65 6.89
CA SER A 133 -0.76 7.73 7.14
C SER A 133 -0.09 7.99 8.50
N PRO A 134 -0.84 7.77 9.61
CA PRO A 134 -0.42 8.12 10.96
C PRO A 134 0.89 7.45 11.41
N ASP A 135 1.17 6.25 10.92
CA ASP A 135 2.26 5.39 11.42
C ASP A 135 3.35 5.16 10.37
N ASN A 136 2.99 4.91 9.12
CA ASN A 136 3.93 4.76 8.00
C ASN A 136 3.39 5.47 6.76
N SER A 137 4.26 6.20 6.05
CA SER A 137 3.97 6.92 4.81
C SER A 137 3.17 6.14 3.74
N LYS A 138 3.34 4.82 3.67
CA LYS A 138 2.70 3.95 2.67
C LYS A 138 1.29 3.48 3.06
N GLN A 139 0.79 3.71 4.28
CA GLN A 139 -0.50 3.17 4.75
C GLN A 139 -1.68 3.49 3.81
N ALA A 140 -1.78 4.73 3.32
CA ALA A 140 -2.84 5.12 2.38
C ALA A 140 -2.67 4.39 1.03
N THR A 141 -1.43 4.27 0.55
CA THR A 141 -1.09 3.59 -0.70
C THR A 141 -1.44 2.09 -0.62
N ILE A 142 -1.07 1.41 0.47
CA ILE A 142 -1.37 0.00 0.68
C ILE A 142 -2.88 -0.22 0.82
N ALA A 143 -3.60 0.66 1.52
CA ALA A 143 -5.07 0.60 1.58
C ALA A 143 -5.70 0.70 0.17
N ALA A 144 -5.25 1.65 -0.65
CA ALA A 144 -5.75 1.81 -2.02
C ALA A 144 -5.39 0.64 -2.94
N ARG A 145 -4.15 0.13 -2.87
CA ARG A 145 -3.73 -1.06 -3.63
C ARG A 145 -4.46 -2.32 -3.19
N PHE A 146 -4.73 -2.49 -1.89
CA PHE A 146 -5.55 -3.59 -1.40
C PHE A 146 -6.97 -3.55 -1.99
N LEU A 147 -7.59 -2.37 -2.07
CA LEU A 147 -8.87 -2.21 -2.78
C LEU A 147 -8.76 -2.56 -4.27
N LEU A 148 -7.67 -2.15 -4.94
CA LEU A 148 -7.44 -2.50 -6.34
C LEU A 148 -7.37 -4.02 -6.53
N THR A 149 -6.64 -4.72 -5.66
CA THR A 149 -6.48 -6.17 -5.70
C THR A 149 -7.80 -6.89 -5.39
N ARG A 150 -8.60 -6.37 -4.44
CA ARG A 150 -9.95 -6.88 -4.19
C ARG A 150 -10.87 -6.70 -5.39
N LEU A 151 -10.87 -5.52 -6.01
CA LEU A 151 -11.62 -5.24 -7.24
C LEU A 151 -11.17 -6.18 -8.36
N PHE A 152 -9.86 -6.39 -8.51
CA PHE A 152 -9.31 -7.28 -9.52
C PHE A 152 -9.88 -8.69 -9.40
N PHE A 153 -9.78 -9.29 -8.21
CA PHE A 153 -10.31 -10.63 -8.01
C PHE A 153 -11.82 -10.70 -8.18
N GLN A 154 -12.58 -9.70 -7.70
CA GLN A 154 -14.04 -9.63 -7.89
C GLN A 154 -14.43 -9.64 -9.37
N VAL A 155 -13.73 -8.84 -10.19
CA VAL A 155 -13.94 -8.78 -11.64
C VAL A 155 -13.58 -10.13 -12.28
N SER A 156 -12.44 -10.72 -11.91
CA SER A 156 -11.95 -11.98 -12.49
C SER A 156 -12.88 -13.17 -12.25
N ILE A 157 -13.58 -13.22 -11.11
CA ILE A 157 -14.55 -14.29 -10.80
C ILE A 157 -15.99 -13.94 -11.20
N GLY A 158 -16.22 -12.77 -11.81
CA GLY A 158 -17.55 -12.32 -12.21
C GLY A 158 -18.49 -12.00 -11.05
N LEU A 159 -17.96 -11.70 -9.86
CA LEU A 159 -18.80 -11.30 -8.72
C LEU A 159 -19.28 -9.86 -8.90
N THR A 160 -20.60 -9.70 -8.96
CA THR A 160 -21.27 -8.39 -9.06
C THR A 160 -21.67 -7.82 -7.71
N LYS A 161 -21.65 -8.64 -6.64
CA LYS A 161 -21.99 -8.21 -5.29
C LYS A 161 -20.76 -7.64 -4.60
N GLU A 162 -20.78 -6.33 -4.40
CA GLU A 162 -19.80 -5.66 -3.58
C GLU A 162 -19.88 -6.14 -2.14
N THR A 163 -18.76 -6.63 -1.62
CA THR A 163 -18.59 -6.83 -0.19
C THR A 163 -18.42 -5.47 0.46
N ILE A 164 -19.37 -5.05 1.29
CA ILE A 164 -19.30 -3.78 2.01
C ILE A 164 -18.36 -3.96 3.20
N PHE A 165 -17.16 -3.39 3.08
CA PHE A 165 -16.19 -3.30 4.18
C PHE A 165 -15.54 -1.93 4.19
N THR A 166 -14.95 -1.58 5.33
CA THR A 166 -14.10 -0.39 5.50
C THR A 166 -12.74 -0.81 6.00
N ILE A 167 -11.68 -0.37 5.33
CA ILE A 167 -10.30 -0.51 5.79
C ILE A 167 -10.08 0.48 6.93
N VAL A 168 -9.83 -0.01 8.14
CA VAL A 168 -9.72 0.82 9.34
C VAL A 168 -8.28 1.02 9.79
N ASP A 169 -7.40 0.06 9.53
CA ASP A 169 -5.99 0.12 9.89
C ASP A 169 -5.11 -0.64 8.89
N VAL A 170 -3.87 -0.19 8.74
CA VAL A 170 -2.87 -0.83 7.88
C VAL A 170 -1.52 -0.70 8.58
N GLN A 171 -0.80 -1.79 8.82
CA GLN A 171 0.47 -1.73 9.54
C GLN A 171 1.54 -2.55 8.82
N GLU A 172 2.77 -2.06 8.84
CA GLU A 172 3.91 -2.80 8.30
C GLU A 172 4.29 -3.92 9.28
N VAL A 173 4.40 -5.14 8.76
CA VAL A 173 4.74 -6.34 9.56
C VAL A 173 6.17 -6.76 9.28
N VAL A 174 6.54 -6.81 8.00
CA VAL A 174 7.92 -6.99 7.54
C VAL A 174 8.26 -5.81 6.65
N GLU A 175 9.32 -5.09 7.02
CA GLU A 175 9.73 -3.85 6.36
C GLU A 175 9.85 -4.02 4.84
N GLY A 176 9.11 -3.21 4.09
CA GLY A 176 9.15 -3.22 2.62
C GLY A 176 8.45 -4.40 1.93
N GLU A 177 7.85 -5.34 2.66
CA GLU A 177 7.45 -6.64 2.09
C GLU A 177 6.06 -7.11 2.49
N ILE A 178 5.73 -7.11 3.79
CA ILE A 178 4.48 -7.68 4.29
C ILE A 178 3.78 -6.66 5.16
N TRP A 179 2.49 -6.48 4.89
CA TRP A 179 1.61 -5.54 5.58
C TRP A 179 0.41 -6.28 6.17
N SER A 180 -0.09 -5.80 7.30
CA SER A 180 -1.40 -6.17 7.81
C SER A 180 -2.43 -5.15 7.39
N VAL A 181 -3.61 -5.63 7.01
CA VAL A 181 -4.76 -4.80 6.65
C VAL A 181 -5.92 -5.24 7.54
N GLU A 182 -6.46 -4.30 8.31
CA GLU A 182 -7.64 -4.50 9.15
C GLU A 182 -8.87 -3.95 8.44
N THR A 183 -9.87 -4.80 8.24
CA THR A 183 -11.15 -4.46 7.63
C THR A 183 -12.30 -4.69 8.59
N HIS A 184 -13.26 -3.77 8.61
CA HIS A 184 -14.52 -3.89 9.35
C HIS A 184 -15.66 -4.05 8.36
N SER A 185 -16.50 -5.05 8.60
CA SER A 185 -17.72 -5.31 7.82
C SER A 185 -18.89 -5.60 8.76
N SER A 186 -20.08 -5.79 8.20
CA SER A 186 -21.24 -6.29 8.97
C SER A 186 -21.00 -7.65 9.62
N CYS A 187 -20.05 -8.43 9.10
CA CYS A 187 -19.70 -9.76 9.62
C CYS A 187 -18.65 -9.71 10.74
N GLY A 188 -18.08 -8.52 11.02
CA GLY A 188 -17.09 -8.32 12.06
C GLY A 188 -15.79 -7.71 11.55
N LYS A 189 -14.78 -7.80 12.40
CA LYS A 189 -13.41 -7.36 12.16
C LYS A 189 -12.59 -8.51 11.59
N GLU A 190 -11.80 -8.21 10.57
CA GLU A 190 -10.89 -9.15 9.92
C GLU A 190 -9.51 -8.51 9.79
N ILE A 191 -8.46 -9.29 10.02
CA ILE A 191 -7.07 -8.87 9.80
C ILE A 191 -6.46 -9.83 8.78
N LEU A 192 -5.85 -9.27 7.74
CA LEU A 192 -5.23 -10.01 6.65
C LEU A 192 -3.77 -9.59 6.52
N TYR A 193 -2.88 -10.54 6.23
CA TYR A 193 -1.53 -10.24 5.78
C TYR A 193 -1.49 -10.21 4.26
N VAL A 194 -0.84 -9.19 3.71
CA VAL A 194 -0.74 -8.92 2.28
C VAL A 194 0.69 -8.60 1.88
N LEU A 195 1.04 -8.88 0.63
CA LEU A 195 2.33 -8.49 0.05
C LEU A 195 2.33 -6.99 -0.30
N GLU A 196 3.40 -6.26 -0.01
CA GLU A 196 3.51 -4.84 -0.35
C GLU A 196 3.35 -4.58 -1.85
N ALA A 197 3.99 -5.43 -2.67
CA ALA A 197 4.09 -5.24 -4.11
C ALA A 197 2.74 -5.38 -4.82
N THR A 198 1.95 -6.39 -4.46
CA THR A 198 0.70 -6.76 -5.15
C THR A 198 -0.54 -6.54 -4.30
N CYS A 199 -0.39 -6.38 -2.98
CA CYS A 199 -1.47 -6.42 -1.99
C CYS A 199 -2.33 -7.70 -2.06
N GLU A 200 -1.79 -8.77 -2.64
CA GLU A 200 -2.40 -10.09 -2.58
C GLU A 200 -2.30 -10.65 -1.16
N VAL A 201 -3.37 -11.33 -0.73
CA VAL A 201 -3.50 -11.89 0.61
C VAL A 201 -2.69 -13.18 0.73
N ILE A 202 -1.75 -13.24 1.67
CA ILE A 202 -0.98 -14.46 1.99
C ILE A 202 -1.65 -15.31 3.08
N GLY A 203 -2.52 -14.70 3.90
CA GLY A 203 -3.33 -15.41 4.89
C GLY A 203 -3.71 -14.56 6.10
N HIS A 204 -4.32 -15.20 7.10
CA HIS A 204 -4.66 -14.55 8.37
C HIS A 204 -3.53 -14.68 9.39
N PRO A 205 -3.31 -13.67 10.25
CA PRO A 205 -2.45 -13.83 11.42
C PRO A 205 -2.99 -14.96 12.31
N ALA A 206 -2.10 -15.61 13.06
CA ALA A 206 -2.53 -16.60 14.04
C ALA A 206 -3.54 -15.97 15.02
N PRO A 207 -4.67 -16.65 15.31
CA PRO A 207 -5.67 -16.12 16.23
C PRO A 207 -4.99 -15.83 17.57
N ARG A 208 -5.14 -14.60 18.06
CA ARG A 208 -4.75 -14.28 19.43
C ARG A 208 -5.68 -15.08 20.34
N LEU A 209 -5.12 -15.82 21.29
CA LEU A 209 -5.84 -16.69 22.23
C LEU A 209 -6.95 -15.96 23.05
N GLU A 210 -7.07 -14.64 22.91
CA GLU A 210 -7.99 -13.78 23.67
C GLU A 210 -9.33 -13.48 22.96
N GLU A 211 -9.48 -13.76 21.65
CA GLU A 211 -10.72 -13.46 20.91
C GLU A 211 -11.73 -14.63 20.95
N GLY A 212 -12.29 -14.88 22.13
CA GLY A 212 -13.20 -16.00 22.41
C GLY A 212 -14.62 -15.91 21.84
N ASN A 213 -14.98 -14.96 20.97
CA ASN A 213 -16.39 -14.71 20.58
C ASN A 213 -16.64 -14.38 19.10
N ALA A 214 -15.75 -14.74 18.17
CA ALA A 214 -15.99 -14.48 16.75
C ALA A 214 -17.07 -15.45 16.16
N PRO A 215 -18.02 -14.95 15.33
CA PRO A 215 -19.06 -15.77 14.71
C PRO A 215 -18.48 -16.82 13.75
N ARG A 216 -18.97 -18.06 13.89
CA ARG A 216 -18.44 -19.34 13.34
C ARG A 216 -18.53 -19.55 11.81
N ASN A 217 -18.90 -18.56 11.00
CA ASN A 217 -19.36 -18.85 9.63
C ASN A 217 -18.29 -18.87 8.54
N THR A 218 -17.04 -18.50 8.84
CA THR A 218 -15.91 -18.68 7.92
C THR A 218 -14.69 -19.08 8.73
N ILE A 219 -14.17 -20.29 8.51
CA ILE A 219 -12.88 -20.71 9.08
C ILE A 219 -11.81 -19.85 8.40
N PRO A 220 -11.13 -18.94 9.12
CA PRO A 220 -10.09 -18.12 8.52
C PRO A 220 -8.99 -19.03 7.98
N ILE A 221 -8.54 -18.78 6.75
CA ILE A 221 -7.46 -19.57 6.14
C ILE A 221 -6.16 -19.19 6.86
N PRO A 222 -5.58 -20.08 7.70
CA PRO A 222 -4.38 -19.72 8.43
C PRO A 222 -3.23 -19.45 7.46
N LEU A 223 -2.33 -18.55 7.87
CA LEU A 223 -1.08 -18.36 7.16
C LEU A 223 -0.35 -19.69 7.00
N ARG A 224 0.19 -19.95 5.80
CA ARG A 224 0.98 -21.16 5.53
C ARG A 224 2.19 -21.22 6.46
N ALA A 225 2.61 -22.42 6.85
CA ALA A 225 3.64 -22.61 7.88
C ALA A 225 4.99 -21.95 7.54
N ASP A 226 5.38 -21.94 6.27
CA ASP A 226 6.57 -21.25 5.75
C ASP A 226 6.44 -19.72 5.77
N TRP A 227 5.29 -19.16 5.39
CA TRP A 227 5.00 -17.73 5.54
C TRP A 227 5.00 -17.31 7.02
N SER A 228 4.42 -18.13 7.89
CA SER A 228 4.43 -17.91 9.34
C SER A 228 5.86 -17.94 9.90
N ALA A 229 6.67 -18.92 9.47
CA ALA A 229 8.08 -18.98 9.82
C ALA A 229 8.86 -17.77 9.28
N TYR A 230 8.61 -17.34 8.05
CA TYR A 230 9.24 -16.16 7.43
C TYR A 230 8.94 -14.89 8.25
N VAL A 231 7.65 -14.61 8.50
CA VAL A 231 7.24 -13.46 9.31
C VAL A 231 7.84 -13.54 10.71
N HIS A 232 7.78 -14.70 11.36
CA HIS A 232 8.34 -14.86 12.71
C HIS A 232 9.85 -14.65 12.76
N GLN A 233 10.60 -15.12 11.75
CA GLN A 233 12.03 -14.90 11.65
C GLN A 233 12.34 -13.40 11.52
N HIS A 234 11.63 -12.66 10.67
CA HIS A 234 11.83 -11.21 10.52
C HIS A 234 11.44 -10.42 11.78
N LEU A 235 10.42 -10.86 12.52
CA LEU A 235 10.02 -10.22 13.77
C LEU A 235 10.98 -10.49 14.93
N THR A 236 11.65 -11.64 14.94
CA THR A 236 12.55 -12.06 16.04
C THR A 236 14.02 -11.76 15.78
N ARG A 237 14.46 -11.74 14.52
CA ARG A 237 15.85 -11.52 14.11
C ARG A 237 15.96 -10.20 13.36
N SER A 238 16.39 -9.15 14.05
CA SER A 238 16.53 -7.79 13.48
C SER A 238 17.75 -7.57 12.56
N SER A 239 18.52 -8.59 12.15
CA SER A 239 19.70 -8.38 11.30
C SER A 239 19.87 -9.40 10.18
N CYS A 240 19.97 -8.86 8.94
CA CYS A 240 20.46 -9.51 7.72
C CYS A 240 19.71 -10.77 7.27
N LEU A 241 18.38 -10.75 7.30
CA LEU A 241 17.59 -11.78 6.61
C LEU A 241 17.50 -11.46 5.10
N PRO A 242 17.54 -12.49 4.24
CA PRO A 242 17.30 -12.34 2.81
C PRO A 242 15.94 -11.67 2.55
N PRO A 243 15.86 -10.65 1.67
CA PRO A 243 14.58 -10.09 1.24
C PRO A 243 13.75 -11.13 0.46
N LEU A 244 12.45 -10.90 0.39
CA LEU A 244 11.45 -11.80 -0.20
C LEU A 244 11.83 -12.27 -1.61
N LEU A 245 12.30 -11.35 -2.46
CA LEU A 245 12.69 -11.65 -3.84
C LEU A 245 13.92 -12.57 -3.94
N GLU A 246 14.69 -12.79 -2.88
CA GLU A 246 15.78 -13.78 -2.86
C GLU A 246 15.26 -15.21 -2.68
N HIS A 247 14.02 -15.37 -2.23
CA HIS A 247 13.33 -16.65 -2.18
C HIS A 247 12.73 -17.05 -3.54
N LEU A 248 12.76 -16.15 -4.53
CA LEU A 248 12.28 -16.41 -5.88
C LEU A 248 13.19 -17.38 -6.62
N LYS A 249 12.60 -18.41 -7.21
CA LYS A 249 13.25 -19.28 -8.20
C LYS A 249 12.71 -18.99 -9.58
N TRP A 250 13.62 -18.83 -10.53
CA TRP A 250 13.34 -18.59 -11.94
C TRP A 250 14.37 -19.36 -12.79
N ALA A 251 14.08 -19.56 -14.07
CA ALA A 251 14.99 -20.22 -15.01
C ALA A 251 15.96 -19.22 -15.65
N ASN A 252 17.03 -19.71 -16.29
CA ASN A 252 17.95 -18.86 -17.07
C ASN A 252 18.52 -17.67 -16.28
N SER A 253 19.20 -17.94 -15.16
CA SER A 253 19.82 -16.90 -14.32
C SER A 253 20.98 -16.17 -15.00
N GLU A 254 21.44 -16.64 -16.16
CA GLU A 254 22.47 -16.00 -16.98
C GLU A 254 21.94 -14.69 -17.59
N GLU A 255 20.73 -14.72 -18.15
CA GLU A 255 20.11 -13.57 -18.82
C GLU A 255 19.17 -12.77 -17.90
N TYR A 256 18.55 -13.44 -16.92
CA TYR A 256 17.55 -12.82 -16.04
C TYR A 256 18.04 -12.70 -14.60
N TYR A 257 17.75 -11.55 -13.99
CA TYR A 257 17.90 -11.31 -12.56
C TYR A 257 16.50 -11.20 -11.93
N ARG A 258 16.16 -12.14 -11.04
CA ARG A 258 14.82 -12.22 -10.40
C ARG A 258 13.68 -12.25 -11.44
N GLY A 259 13.90 -12.93 -12.57
CA GLY A 259 12.94 -12.98 -13.68
C GLY A 259 12.90 -11.76 -14.59
N ILE A 260 13.79 -10.77 -14.42
CA ILE A 260 13.84 -9.55 -15.23
C ILE A 260 15.13 -9.52 -16.05
N SER A 261 15.03 -9.19 -17.34
CA SER A 261 16.16 -9.13 -18.28
C SER A 261 17.25 -8.19 -17.77
N LYS A 262 18.47 -8.72 -17.59
CA LYS A 262 19.64 -7.94 -17.13
C LYS A 262 20.00 -6.83 -18.11
N LEU A 263 19.87 -7.10 -19.40
CA LEU A 263 20.12 -6.12 -20.46
C LEU A 263 19.15 -4.95 -20.37
N TRP A 264 17.86 -5.24 -20.16
CA TRP A 264 16.85 -4.20 -19.99
C TRP A 264 17.04 -3.40 -18.71
N LEU A 265 17.37 -4.05 -17.59
CA LEU A 265 17.69 -3.36 -16.34
C LEU A 265 18.81 -2.33 -16.53
N SER A 266 19.91 -2.73 -17.18
CA SER A 266 21.04 -1.84 -17.45
C SER A 266 20.65 -0.63 -18.31
N ARG A 267 19.80 -0.81 -19.33
CA ARG A 267 19.29 0.30 -20.15
C ARG A 267 18.36 1.22 -19.36
N THR A 268 17.51 0.63 -18.53
CA THR A 268 16.47 1.33 -17.77
C THR A 268 17.06 2.19 -16.66
N GLU A 269 18.20 1.81 -16.09
CA GLU A 269 18.91 2.64 -15.10
C GLU A 269 19.28 4.04 -15.65
N ALA A 270 19.57 4.15 -16.95
CA ALA A 270 19.87 5.42 -17.59
C ALA A 270 18.64 6.35 -17.74
N GLU A 271 17.41 5.84 -17.59
CA GLU A 271 16.16 6.62 -17.70
C GLU A 271 15.78 7.39 -16.42
N GLY A 272 16.61 7.32 -15.37
CA GLY A 272 16.39 8.04 -14.12
C GLY A 272 15.09 7.64 -13.42
N LYS A 273 14.24 8.62 -13.08
CA LYS A 273 12.99 8.38 -12.32
C LYS A 273 12.00 7.49 -13.06
N ILE A 274 11.93 7.61 -14.39
CA ILE A 274 11.04 6.78 -15.21
C ILE A 274 11.53 5.32 -15.18
N GLY A 275 12.84 5.13 -15.28
CA GLY A 275 13.45 3.81 -15.19
C GLY A 275 13.21 3.14 -13.84
N ALA A 276 13.37 3.89 -12.75
CA ALA A 276 13.04 3.39 -11.41
C ALA A 276 11.57 2.96 -11.29
N ALA A 277 10.65 3.72 -11.89
CA ALA A 277 9.23 3.36 -11.91
C ALA A 277 8.94 2.10 -12.74
N LYS A 278 9.55 1.97 -13.93
CA LYS A 278 9.45 0.77 -14.76
C LYS A 278 9.95 -0.47 -14.02
N ARG A 279 11.07 -0.35 -13.30
CA ARG A 279 11.61 -1.43 -12.47
C ARG A 279 10.63 -1.85 -11.37
N ILE A 280 10.04 -0.90 -10.66
CA ILE A 280 9.01 -1.20 -9.64
C ILE A 280 7.83 -1.96 -10.26
N VAL A 281 7.35 -1.52 -11.43
CA VAL A 281 6.26 -2.21 -12.14
C VAL A 281 6.67 -3.62 -12.59
N ALA A 282 7.90 -3.81 -13.05
CA ALA A 282 8.43 -5.13 -13.41
C ALA A 282 8.47 -6.08 -12.20
N GLU A 283 8.98 -5.62 -11.05
CA GLU A 283 9.05 -6.41 -9.82
C GLU A 283 7.63 -6.78 -9.31
N ARG A 284 6.66 -5.87 -9.44
CA ARG A 284 5.25 -6.17 -9.13
C ARG A 284 4.66 -7.21 -10.07
N TYR A 285 4.92 -7.11 -11.37
CA TYR A 285 4.48 -8.11 -12.35
C TYR A 285 5.07 -9.48 -12.04
N VAL A 286 6.38 -9.56 -11.76
CA VAL A 286 7.04 -10.80 -11.35
C VAL A 286 6.34 -11.44 -10.15
N LEU A 287 6.04 -10.65 -9.11
CA LEU A 287 5.34 -11.15 -7.92
C LEU A 287 3.86 -11.45 -8.18
N ALA A 288 3.21 -10.81 -9.14
CA ALA A 288 1.84 -11.13 -9.53
C ALA A 288 1.75 -12.42 -10.39
N CYS A 289 2.86 -12.82 -11.01
CA CYS A 289 2.95 -13.99 -11.91
C CYS A 289 3.68 -15.20 -11.29
N VAL A 290 4.04 -15.15 -10.01
CA VAL A 290 4.45 -16.38 -9.33
C VAL A 290 3.29 -17.37 -9.31
N VAL A 291 3.58 -18.66 -9.39
CA VAL A 291 2.54 -19.70 -9.34
C VAL A 291 1.71 -19.52 -8.07
N GLY A 292 0.38 -19.67 -8.13
CA GLY A 292 -0.52 -19.36 -7.01
C GLY A 292 -0.09 -19.99 -5.67
N ASN A 293 0.40 -21.24 -5.73
CA ASN A 293 1.01 -21.97 -4.62
C ASN A 293 2.27 -21.35 -4.00
N SER A 294 2.79 -20.27 -4.56
CA SER A 294 3.86 -19.45 -3.96
C SER A 294 3.29 -18.50 -2.91
N ILE A 295 2.10 -17.94 -3.14
CA ILE A 295 1.46 -16.92 -2.29
C ILE A 295 0.43 -17.57 -1.36
N SER A 296 -0.52 -18.32 -1.91
CA SER A 296 -1.63 -18.94 -1.18
C SER A 296 -1.79 -20.44 -1.54
N GLY A 297 -2.55 -21.20 -0.77
CA GLY A 297 -2.78 -22.63 -1.04
C GLY A 297 -1.75 -23.58 -0.40
N ARG A 298 -1.69 -24.83 -0.91
CA ARG A 298 -0.82 -25.88 -0.34
C ARG A 298 0.66 -25.56 -0.58
N ARG A 299 1.52 -25.87 0.40
CA ARG A 299 2.98 -25.74 0.28
C ARG A 299 3.48 -26.65 -0.83
N MET A 300 4.39 -26.12 -1.64
CA MET A 300 5.11 -26.84 -2.68
C MET A 300 6.55 -26.35 -2.74
N SER A 301 7.46 -27.25 -3.07
CA SER A 301 8.82 -26.93 -3.51
C SER A 301 8.79 -26.23 -4.88
N SER A 302 9.86 -25.52 -5.22
CA SER A 302 10.00 -24.88 -6.54
C SER A 302 9.96 -25.89 -7.70
N THR A 303 10.43 -27.12 -7.47
CA THR A 303 10.37 -28.21 -8.45
C THR A 303 8.97 -28.75 -8.65
N GLU A 304 8.19 -28.89 -7.57
CA GLU A 304 6.78 -29.30 -7.66
C GLU A 304 5.94 -28.23 -8.37
N MET A 305 6.15 -26.96 -8.04
CA MET A 305 5.49 -25.84 -8.72
C MET A 305 5.84 -25.79 -10.21
N ALA A 306 7.10 -26.05 -10.58
CA ALA A 306 7.51 -26.12 -11.97
C ALA A 306 6.85 -27.29 -12.72
N GLN A 307 6.74 -28.47 -12.09
CA GLN A 307 6.06 -29.62 -12.68
C GLN A 307 4.57 -29.35 -12.87
N GLU A 308 3.89 -28.84 -11.85
CA GLU A 308 2.45 -28.54 -11.90
C GLU A 308 2.15 -27.44 -12.94
N SER A 309 2.99 -26.41 -13.01
CA SER A 309 2.88 -25.36 -14.04
C SER A 309 3.05 -25.90 -15.47
N ASN A 310 3.78 -27.01 -15.65
CA ASN A 310 3.95 -27.69 -16.92
C ASN A 310 2.86 -28.75 -17.19
N GLY A 311 1.85 -28.87 -16.32
CA GLY A 311 0.80 -29.87 -16.42
C GLY A 311 1.26 -31.30 -16.14
N LEU A 312 2.44 -31.47 -15.53
CA LEU A 312 2.98 -32.78 -15.17
C LEU A 312 2.41 -33.22 -13.80
N PRO A 313 2.09 -34.51 -13.62
CA PRO A 313 1.58 -35.02 -12.35
C PRO A 313 2.63 -34.81 -11.26
N SER A 314 2.23 -34.19 -10.15
CA SER A 314 3.10 -34.01 -8.98
C SER A 314 3.51 -35.39 -8.47
N GLN A 315 4.79 -35.76 -8.63
CA GLN A 315 5.30 -36.91 -7.91
C GLN A 315 5.29 -36.55 -6.43
N ILE A 316 4.44 -37.22 -5.64
CA ILE A 316 4.39 -37.05 -4.19
C ILE A 316 5.72 -37.55 -3.63
N GLN A 317 6.71 -36.66 -3.57
CA GLN A 317 7.93 -36.93 -2.82
C GLN A 317 7.52 -36.94 -1.34
N ARG A 318 7.92 -37.98 -0.62
CA ARG A 318 7.69 -38.04 0.82
C ARG A 318 8.32 -36.79 1.44
N PRO A 319 7.64 -36.11 2.37
CA PRO A 319 8.21 -34.94 3.02
C PRO A 319 9.51 -35.38 3.70
N SER A 320 10.64 -35.04 3.10
CA SER A 320 11.91 -35.06 3.81
C SER A 320 11.79 -34.04 4.96
N ARG A 321 12.64 -34.12 5.99
CA ARG A 321 12.72 -33.10 7.06
C ARG A 321 13.30 -31.79 6.50
N GLU A 322 12.74 -31.31 5.40
CA GLU A 322 13.15 -30.12 4.71
C GLU A 322 12.83 -28.91 5.58
N ASP A 323 13.86 -28.09 5.73
CA ASP A 323 13.84 -26.80 6.41
C ASP A 323 12.59 -26.01 5.98
N ILE A 324 11.90 -25.40 6.94
CA ILE A 324 10.67 -24.63 6.68
C ILE A 324 11.10 -23.32 6.01
N ARG A 325 11.36 -23.40 4.70
CA ARG A 325 11.78 -22.29 3.85
C ARG A 325 10.63 -21.88 2.94
N LEU A 326 10.54 -20.57 2.72
CA LEU A 326 9.63 -19.99 1.75
C LEU A 326 10.12 -20.31 0.33
N HIS A 327 9.22 -20.85 -0.48
CA HIS A 327 9.47 -21.13 -1.90
C HIS A 327 8.55 -20.28 -2.75
N LEU A 328 9.14 -19.45 -3.62
CA LEU A 328 8.44 -18.73 -4.67
C LEU A 328 8.97 -19.22 -6.03
N PHE A 329 8.09 -19.37 -7.01
CA PHE A 329 8.48 -19.82 -8.35
C PHE A 329 7.83 -19.00 -9.46
N LEU A 330 8.65 -18.50 -10.38
CA LEU A 330 8.25 -17.77 -11.57
C LEU A 330 8.43 -18.66 -12.83
N PRO A 331 7.36 -18.94 -13.59
CA PRO A 331 7.46 -19.63 -14.87
C PRO A 331 8.24 -18.82 -15.92
N ALA A 332 8.97 -19.51 -16.80
CA ALA A 332 9.83 -18.86 -17.80
C ALA A 332 9.09 -17.95 -18.79
N HIS A 333 7.83 -18.27 -19.14
CA HIS A 333 7.01 -17.44 -20.04
C HIS A 333 6.53 -16.13 -19.40
N HIS A 334 6.74 -15.96 -18.09
CA HIS A 334 6.50 -14.74 -17.33
C HIS A 334 7.79 -13.97 -16.99
N HIS A 335 8.93 -14.35 -17.56
CA HIS A 335 10.11 -13.49 -17.49
C HIS A 335 9.84 -12.16 -18.20
N VAL A 336 10.39 -11.08 -17.65
CA VAL A 336 10.20 -9.72 -18.14
C VAL A 336 11.36 -9.34 -19.06
N GLU A 337 11.05 -9.07 -20.33
CA GLU A 337 11.99 -8.48 -21.28
C GLU A 337 12.01 -6.95 -21.17
N SER A 338 10.85 -6.33 -21.07
CA SER A 338 10.73 -4.87 -20.95
C SER A 338 9.38 -4.42 -20.43
N VAL A 339 9.35 -3.20 -19.87
CA VAL A 339 8.12 -2.53 -19.41
C VAL A 339 7.95 -1.19 -20.11
N HIS A 340 6.75 -0.95 -20.63
CA HIS A 340 6.40 0.23 -21.43
C HIS A 340 5.23 1.00 -20.82
N PHE A 341 5.35 2.33 -20.80
CA PHE A 341 4.29 3.26 -20.40
C PHE A 341 3.68 4.00 -21.62
N THR A 342 4.14 3.64 -22.81
CA THR A 342 3.68 4.15 -24.10
C THR A 342 3.35 2.97 -25.00
N SER A 343 2.38 3.12 -25.90
CA SER A 343 2.10 2.17 -26.97
C SER A 343 3.19 2.18 -28.03
N SER A 344 3.13 1.21 -28.96
CA SER A 344 4.07 1.06 -30.08
C SER A 344 4.12 2.28 -31.02
N ASP A 345 3.04 3.06 -31.12
CA ASP A 345 2.98 4.33 -31.85
C ASP A 345 3.50 5.53 -31.04
N GLY A 346 4.10 5.30 -29.87
CA GLY A 346 4.70 6.32 -29.00
C GLY A 346 3.69 7.12 -28.17
N LYS A 347 2.39 6.81 -28.23
CA LYS A 347 1.38 7.51 -27.42
C LYS A 347 1.39 7.03 -25.97
N PRO A 348 1.11 7.90 -24.99
CA PRO A 348 1.05 7.50 -23.59
C PRO A 348 -0.14 6.56 -23.32
N LEU A 349 0.12 5.51 -22.54
CA LEU A 349 -0.94 4.65 -22.01
C LEU A 349 -1.71 5.36 -20.89
N HIS A 350 -2.88 4.83 -20.55
CA HIS A 350 -3.62 5.24 -19.36
C HIS A 350 -2.71 5.16 -18.12
N SER A 351 -2.87 6.10 -17.18
CA SER A 351 -1.94 6.26 -16.05
C SER A 351 -1.76 4.99 -15.20
N ALA A 352 -2.83 4.19 -15.08
CA ALA A 352 -2.85 2.91 -14.36
C ALA A 352 -2.35 1.70 -15.18
N VAL A 353 -2.13 1.83 -16.49
CA VAL A 353 -1.84 0.71 -17.40
C VAL A 353 -0.40 0.73 -17.88
N ALA A 354 0.28 -0.41 -17.81
CA ALA A 354 1.56 -0.64 -18.45
C ALA A 354 1.49 -1.87 -19.35
N ILE A 355 2.42 -1.94 -20.30
CA ILE A 355 2.65 -3.14 -21.12
C ILE A 355 3.93 -3.82 -20.61
N VAL A 356 3.86 -5.12 -20.41
CA VAL A 356 5.02 -5.97 -20.12
C VAL A 356 5.25 -6.87 -21.32
N GLN A 357 6.44 -6.77 -21.90
CA GLN A 357 6.91 -7.74 -22.88
C GLN A 357 7.50 -8.94 -22.15
N THR A 358 7.04 -10.14 -22.48
CA THR A 358 7.70 -11.40 -22.10
C THR A 358 8.25 -12.11 -23.34
N PRO A 359 9.04 -13.19 -23.18
CA PRO A 359 9.49 -13.99 -24.33
C PRO A 359 8.34 -14.59 -25.15
N ALA A 360 7.17 -14.77 -24.54
CA ALA A 360 6.03 -15.41 -25.18
C ALA A 360 5.11 -14.40 -25.89
N ARG A 361 4.78 -13.28 -25.21
CA ARG A 361 3.81 -12.28 -25.70
C ARG A 361 3.83 -10.99 -24.88
N GLU A 362 3.09 -10.01 -25.35
CA GLU A 362 2.79 -8.79 -24.61
C GLU A 362 1.60 -8.97 -23.64
N TYR A 363 1.70 -8.36 -22.45
CA TYR A 363 0.62 -8.32 -21.46
C TYR A 363 0.28 -6.89 -21.06
N PHE A 364 -1.01 -6.60 -20.97
CA PHE A 364 -1.51 -5.37 -20.35
C PHE A 364 -1.70 -5.60 -18.86
N ILE A 365 -1.11 -4.74 -18.03
CA ILE A 365 -1.11 -4.91 -16.58
C ILE A 365 -1.51 -3.61 -15.86
N LEU A 366 -1.97 -3.75 -14.62
CA LEU A 366 -2.15 -2.63 -13.70
C LEU A 366 -0.81 -2.28 -13.04
N LYS A 367 -0.33 -1.04 -13.20
CA LYS A 367 0.97 -0.60 -12.65
C LYS A 367 1.06 -0.76 -11.14
N ASP A 368 -0.04 -0.48 -10.45
CA ASP A 368 -0.09 -0.39 -9.00
C ASP A 368 0.04 -1.75 -8.28
N ASN A 369 -0.29 -2.87 -8.94
CA ASN A 369 -0.20 -4.22 -8.34
C ASN A 369 0.36 -5.32 -9.26
N GLY A 370 0.70 -5.00 -10.52
CA GLY A 370 1.30 -5.95 -11.47
C GLY A 370 0.32 -6.94 -12.12
N MET A 371 -0.96 -6.87 -11.81
CA MET A 371 -1.94 -7.88 -12.25
C MET A 371 -2.33 -7.71 -13.73
N GLN A 372 -2.42 -8.83 -14.45
CA GLN A 372 -2.76 -8.88 -15.88
C GLN A 372 -4.25 -8.59 -16.12
N ILE A 373 -4.53 -7.61 -16.97
CA ILE A 373 -5.88 -7.20 -17.40
C ILE A 373 -6.13 -7.39 -18.90
N GLY A 374 -5.15 -7.93 -19.63
CA GLY A 374 -5.21 -8.13 -21.07
C GLY A 374 -3.93 -8.77 -21.62
N CYS A 375 -3.92 -9.06 -22.91
CA CYS A 375 -2.78 -9.62 -23.64
C CYS A 375 -2.69 -9.03 -25.06
N GLU A 376 -1.64 -9.39 -25.79
CA GLU A 376 -1.37 -8.96 -27.17
C GLU A 376 -2.56 -9.20 -28.11
N GLU A 377 -3.22 -10.35 -27.99
CA GLU A 377 -4.25 -10.80 -28.92
C GLU A 377 -5.60 -10.09 -28.71
N ASP A 378 -6.00 -9.90 -27.45
CA ASP A 378 -7.32 -9.35 -27.08
C ASP A 378 -7.26 -7.86 -26.69
N GLY A 379 -6.05 -7.33 -26.48
CA GLY A 379 -5.85 -6.02 -25.85
C GLY A 379 -6.29 -6.02 -24.38
N VAL A 380 -6.64 -4.84 -23.86
CA VAL A 380 -7.26 -4.69 -22.53
C VAL A 380 -8.66 -5.32 -22.54
N ALA A 381 -8.93 -6.22 -21.60
CA ALA A 381 -10.22 -6.90 -21.51
C ALA A 381 -11.38 -5.90 -21.37
N HIS A 382 -12.53 -6.23 -21.96
CA HIS A 382 -13.67 -5.31 -22.08
C HIS A 382 -14.17 -4.75 -20.75
N VAL A 383 -14.23 -5.56 -19.70
CA VAL A 383 -14.61 -5.09 -18.35
C VAL A 383 -13.64 -4.05 -17.80
N TRP A 384 -12.33 -4.24 -18.03
CA TRP A 384 -11.31 -3.29 -17.61
C TRP A 384 -11.31 -2.02 -18.45
N MET A 385 -11.60 -2.10 -19.75
CA MET A 385 -11.81 -0.91 -20.58
C MET A 385 -12.94 -0.02 -20.02
N GLN A 386 -14.02 -0.62 -19.52
CA GLN A 386 -15.12 0.13 -18.90
C GLN A 386 -14.73 0.76 -17.57
N ILE A 387 -14.02 0.02 -16.70
CA ILE A 387 -13.57 0.50 -15.39
C ILE A 387 -12.53 1.62 -15.54
N LEU A 388 -11.52 1.41 -16.39
CA LEU A 388 -10.41 2.34 -16.62
C LEU A 388 -10.77 3.48 -17.57
N ARG A 389 -11.87 3.34 -18.34
CA ARG A 389 -12.24 4.25 -19.44
C ARG A 389 -11.12 4.38 -20.47
N CYS A 390 -10.53 3.24 -20.85
CA CYS A 390 -9.50 3.16 -21.88
C CYS A 390 -9.98 2.40 -23.13
N ASP A 391 -9.23 2.51 -24.22
CA ASP A 391 -9.41 1.67 -25.42
C ASP A 391 -8.68 0.31 -25.28
N ALA A 392 -8.85 -0.55 -26.29
CA ALA A 392 -8.24 -1.89 -26.29
C ALA A 392 -6.71 -1.85 -26.27
N GLY A 393 -6.10 -0.75 -26.75
CA GLY A 393 -4.65 -0.52 -26.68
C GLY A 393 -4.20 0.10 -25.35
N GLY A 394 -5.09 0.20 -24.35
CA GLY A 394 -4.79 0.73 -23.03
C GLY A 394 -4.63 2.27 -22.98
N ARG A 395 -5.06 3.01 -24.01
CA ARG A 395 -5.01 4.48 -24.02
C ARG A 395 -6.27 5.07 -23.41
N ALA A 396 -6.13 6.18 -22.67
CA ALA A 396 -7.28 6.87 -22.09
C ALA A 396 -8.24 7.38 -23.20
N ARG A 397 -9.55 7.23 -22.98
CA ARG A 397 -10.59 7.77 -23.87
C ARG A 397 -10.97 9.21 -23.52
#